data_AF-A0A1Y2VKC9-F1
#
_entry.id   AF-A0A1Y2VKC9-F1
#
_cell.length_a   1.000
_cell.length_b   1.000
_cell.length_c   1.000
_cell.angle_alpha   90.00
_cell.angle_beta   90.00
_cell.angle_gamma   90.00
#
_symmetry.space_group_name_H-M   'P 1'
#
loop_
_entity.id
_entity.type
_entity.pdbx_description
1 polymer ?
#
loop_
_entity_poly.entity_id
_entity_poly.type
_entity_poly.pdbx_seq_one_letter_code
_entity_poly.pdbx_strand_id
1 'polypeptide(L)'
;YAGLQRNREEPYVLVTPYSSDNETLQDQMWRGINVDPAVVALSDNWARQHDLRTAQRFPWDQTKGIYILHGFHNLHCLKIIYISLSEYRRGLPQSRSWHHISHCLDALRRQIICDADDTPR
;
A
#
# COMPACT_ATOMS: atom_id res chain seq x y z
N TYR A 1 13.75 13.64 -2.18
CA TYR A 1 13.13 12.56 -1.38
C TYR A 1 13.69 12.57 0.03
N ALA A 2 12.98 11.99 1.01
CA ALA A 2 13.30 12.13 2.45
C ALA A 2 14.47 11.27 2.96
N GLY A 3 15.13 10.48 2.10
CA GLY A 3 16.30 9.68 2.49
C GLY A 3 16.00 8.61 3.54
N LEU A 4 14.79 8.07 3.59
CA LEU A 4 14.40 7.04 4.55
C LEU A 4 15.25 5.78 4.37
N GLN A 5 15.70 5.22 5.49
CA GLN A 5 16.47 3.98 5.54
C GLN A 5 15.80 3.01 6.51
N ARG A 6 16.02 1.71 6.30
CA ARG A 6 15.61 0.68 7.26
C ARG A 6 16.44 0.88 8.54
N ASN A 7 15.79 1.38 9.59
CA ASN A 7 16.43 1.68 10.88
C ASN A 7 15.82 0.87 12.04
N ARG A 8 14.84 0.01 11.75
CA ARG A 8 14.19 -0.89 12.70
C ARG A 8 14.14 -2.29 12.10
N GLU A 9 14.55 -3.26 12.89
CA GLU A 9 14.35 -4.67 12.61
C GLU A 9 13.31 -5.20 13.60
N GLU A 10 12.36 -5.98 13.10
CA GLU A 10 11.41 -6.70 13.93
C GLU A 10 11.83 -8.18 13.92
N PRO A 11 11.97 -8.82 15.10
CA PRO A 11 12.20 -10.26 15.14
C PRO A 11 11.02 -11.00 14.52
N TYR A 12 11.26 -12.22 14.06
CA TYR A 12 10.18 -13.07 13.58
C TYR A 12 9.17 -13.33 14.70
N VAL A 13 7.89 -13.06 14.43
CA VAL A 13 6.77 -13.31 15.35
C VAL A 13 5.77 -14.23 14.66
N LEU A 14 5.39 -15.33 15.32
CA LEU A 14 4.49 -16.34 14.76
C LEU A 14 3.06 -15.81 14.57
N VAL A 15 2.56 -15.03 15.54
CA VAL A 15 1.20 -14.48 15.54
C VAL A 15 1.22 -13.02 15.95
N THR A 16 0.62 -12.17 15.13
CA THR A 16 0.36 -10.75 15.44
C THR A 16 -1.15 -10.49 15.47
N PRO A 17 -1.63 -9.31 15.92
CA PRO A 17 -3.05 -8.97 15.79
C PRO A 17 -3.60 -9.04 14.37
N TYR A 18 -2.75 -8.89 13.34
CA TYR A 18 -3.12 -9.05 11.92
C TYR A 18 -3.31 -10.50 11.48
N SER A 19 -2.92 -11.48 12.31
CA SER A 19 -3.04 -12.91 12.09
C SER A 19 -3.70 -13.63 13.28
N SER A 20 -4.53 -12.92 14.05
CA SER A 20 -5.20 -13.46 15.24
C SER A 20 -6.38 -14.37 14.85
N ASP A 21 -6.64 -15.41 15.65
CA ASP A 21 -7.85 -16.25 15.55
C ASP A 21 -9.12 -15.47 15.88
N ASN A 22 -9.01 -14.33 16.58
CA ASN A 22 -10.13 -13.41 16.76
C ASN A 22 -10.34 -12.62 15.46
N GLU A 23 -11.20 -13.13 14.59
CA GLU A 23 -11.49 -12.53 13.28
C GLU A 23 -11.99 -11.09 13.38
N THR A 24 -12.70 -10.72 14.45
CA THR A 24 -13.17 -9.35 14.67
C THR A 24 -12.00 -8.40 14.89
N LEU A 25 -11.04 -8.81 15.74
CA LEU A 25 -9.81 -8.05 15.96
C LEU A 25 -8.97 -7.99 14.67
N GLN A 26 -8.82 -9.12 13.98
CA GLN A 26 -8.08 -9.19 12.74
C GLN A 26 -8.65 -8.23 11.68
N ASP A 27 -9.97 -8.26 11.45
CA ASP A 27 -10.65 -7.35 10.53
C ASP A 27 -10.47 -5.89 10.95
N GLN A 28 -10.56 -5.59 12.25
CA GLN A 28 -10.33 -4.24 12.77
C GLN A 28 -8.91 -3.76 12.46
N MET A 29 -7.89 -4.59 12.67
CA MET A 29 -6.49 -4.22 12.42
C MET A 29 -6.24 -3.94 10.94
N TRP A 30 -6.70 -4.81 10.05
CA TRP A 30 -6.52 -4.63 8.60
C TRP A 30 -7.33 -3.46 8.04
N ARG A 31 -8.60 -3.33 8.43
CA ARG A 31 -9.47 -2.23 7.95
C ARG A 31 -9.04 -0.89 8.55
N GLY A 32 -8.44 -0.89 9.74
CA GLY A 32 -7.92 0.29 10.43
C GLY A 32 -6.64 0.89 9.85
N ILE A 33 -5.96 0.23 8.89
CA ILE A 33 -4.82 0.82 8.20
C ILE A 33 -5.26 2.10 7.47
N ASN A 34 -4.78 3.24 7.94
CA ASN A 34 -5.01 4.56 7.37
C ASN A 34 -3.83 4.96 6.49
N VAL A 35 -4.10 5.18 5.20
CA VAL A 35 -3.10 5.59 4.20
C VAL A 35 -3.31 7.01 3.69
N ASP A 36 -4.35 7.69 4.15
CA ASP A 36 -4.74 9.03 3.70
C ASP A 36 -3.62 10.07 3.88
N PRO A 37 -2.84 10.07 4.99
CA PRO A 37 -1.75 11.04 5.18
C PRO A 37 -0.63 10.96 4.13
N ALA A 38 -0.57 9.88 3.35
CA ALA A 38 0.47 9.66 2.37
C ALA A 38 0.12 10.12 0.95
N VAL A 39 -1.07 10.68 0.78
CA VAL A 39 -1.49 11.29 -0.48
C VAL A 39 -0.97 12.72 -0.50
N VAL A 40 -0.07 13.02 -1.43
CA VAL A 40 0.56 14.34 -1.56
C VAL A 40 0.29 14.92 -2.95
N ALA A 41 0.07 16.24 -3.02
CA ALA A 41 -0.04 16.95 -4.28
C ALA A 41 1.32 17.59 -4.63
N LEU A 42 1.95 17.15 -5.71
CA LEU A 42 3.22 17.70 -6.17
C LEU A 42 3.01 18.51 -7.44
N SER A 43 3.74 19.62 -7.59
CA SER A 43 3.69 20.41 -8.82
C SER A 43 4.34 19.67 -9.99
N ASP A 44 3.85 19.94 -11.20
CA ASP A 44 4.40 19.38 -12.43
C ASP A 44 5.88 19.73 -12.63
N ASN A 45 6.32 20.89 -12.14
CA ASN A 45 7.72 21.29 -12.22
C ASN A 45 8.58 20.43 -11.27
N TRP A 46 8.15 20.27 -10.02
CA TRP A 46 8.88 19.45 -9.05
C TRP A 46 8.93 17.99 -9.51
N ALA A 47 7.82 17.44 -10.00
CA ALA A 47 7.76 16.08 -10.52
C ALA A 47 8.74 15.86 -11.68
N ARG A 48 8.76 16.76 -12.68
CA ARG A 48 9.70 16.68 -13.81
C ARG A 48 11.16 16.78 -13.37
N GLN A 49 11.48 17.66 -12.42
CA GLN A 49 12.84 17.80 -11.89
C GLN A 49 13.33 16.56 -11.13
N HIS A 50 12.43 15.68 -10.72
CA HIS A 50 12.74 14.46 -9.98
C HIS A 50 12.40 13.19 -10.79
N ASP A 51 12.27 13.32 -12.11
CA ASP A 51 11.98 12.23 -13.05
C ASP A 51 10.72 11.41 -12.69
N LEU A 52 9.75 12.05 -12.04
CA LEU A 52 8.47 11.42 -11.73
C LEU A 52 7.53 11.48 -12.93
N ARG A 53 6.83 10.37 -13.16
CA ARG A 53 5.74 10.31 -14.15
C ARG A 53 4.62 11.26 -13.76
N THR A 54 4.00 11.88 -14.75
CA THR A 54 2.78 12.67 -14.55
C THR A 54 1.69 11.80 -13.92
N ALA A 55 1.26 12.20 -12.73
CA ALA A 55 0.20 11.51 -12.01
C ALA A 55 -1.19 12.04 -12.38
N GLN A 56 -2.22 11.43 -11.80
CA GLN A 56 -3.60 11.92 -11.91
C GLN A 56 -3.67 13.36 -11.40
N ARG A 57 -4.44 14.21 -12.09
CA ARG A 57 -4.58 15.62 -11.74
C ARG A 57 -5.23 15.80 -10.37
N PHE A 58 -4.71 16.75 -9.60
CA PHE A 58 -5.35 17.18 -8.37
C PHE A 58 -6.71 17.83 -8.70
N PRO A 59 -7.80 17.58 -7.96
CA PRO A 59 -9.14 17.86 -8.48
C PRO A 59 -9.42 19.35 -8.69
N TRP A 60 -8.72 20.24 -7.98
CA TRP A 60 -8.89 21.70 -8.07
C TRP A 60 -7.59 22.48 -8.35
N ASP A 61 -6.47 21.82 -8.64
CA ASP A 61 -5.22 22.47 -9.05
C ASP A 61 -4.56 21.66 -10.17
N GLN A 62 -4.84 22.04 -11.42
CA GLN A 62 -4.36 21.31 -12.60
C GLN A 62 -2.84 21.42 -12.80
N THR A 63 -2.16 22.28 -12.05
CA THR A 63 -0.69 22.38 -12.05
C THR A 63 -0.01 21.32 -11.18
N LYS A 64 -0.80 20.49 -10.50
CA LYS A 64 -0.36 19.44 -9.60
C LYS A 64 -0.90 18.06 -9.97
N GLY A 65 -0.13 17.04 -9.63
CA GLY A 65 -0.53 15.64 -9.65
C GLY A 65 -0.67 15.07 -8.25
N ILE A 66 -1.53 14.06 -8.09
CA ILE A 66 -1.72 13.28 -6.87
C ILE A 66 -0.71 12.13 -6.85
N TYR A 67 0.15 12.11 -5.84
CA TYR A 67 1.12 11.04 -5.61
C TYR A 67 0.82 10.36 -4.28
N ILE A 68 1.16 9.07 -4.19
CA ILE A 68 1.07 8.30 -2.94
C ILE A 68 2.47 7.86 -2.56
N LEU A 69 2.87 8.09 -1.31
CA LEU A 69 4.16 7.60 -0.82
C LEU A 69 4.22 6.07 -0.94
N HIS A 70 5.36 5.58 -1.43
CA HIS A 70 5.47 4.19 -1.86
C HIS A 70 5.12 3.16 -0.77
N GLY A 71 5.68 3.31 0.44
CA GLY A 71 5.38 2.41 1.56
C GLY A 71 3.91 2.38 1.94
N PHE A 72 3.23 3.53 1.89
CA PHE A 72 1.79 3.61 2.13
C PHE A 72 0.96 3.02 0.99
N HIS A 73 1.41 3.14 -0.25
CA HIS A 73 0.81 2.44 -1.38
C HIS A 73 0.88 0.91 -1.20
N ASN A 74 1.98 0.39 -0.67
CA ASN A 74 2.11 -1.04 -0.35
C ASN A 74 1.15 -1.46 0.76
N LEU A 75 1.01 -0.66 1.82
CA LEU A 75 0.02 -0.91 2.88
C LEU A 75 -1.42 -0.87 2.35
N HIS A 76 -1.74 0.07 1.46
CA HIS A 76 -3.01 0.11 0.75
C HIS A 76 -3.25 -1.19 -0.03
N CYS A 77 -2.25 -1.64 -0.80
CA CYS A 77 -2.34 -2.87 -1.57
C CYS A 77 -2.60 -4.10 -0.69
N LEU A 78 -1.88 -4.24 0.42
CA LEU A 78 -2.10 -5.33 1.38
C LEU A 78 -3.52 -5.29 1.97
N LYS A 79 -4.00 -4.11 2.37
CA LYS A 79 -5.38 -3.93 2.86
C LYS A 79 -6.43 -4.33 1.82
N ILE A 80 -6.23 -3.97 0.54
CA ILE A 80 -7.14 -4.35 -0.55
C ILE A 80 -7.17 -5.87 -0.74
N ILE A 81 -6.01 -6.53 -0.73
CA ILE A 81 -5.91 -7.99 -0.87
C ILE A 81 -6.58 -8.68 0.33
N TYR A 82 -6.33 -8.22 1.55
CA TYR A 82 -6.97 -8.76 2.75
C TYR A 82 -8.51 -8.67 2.66
N ILE A 83 -9.05 -7.51 2.27
CA ILE A 83 -10.49 -7.31 2.13
C ILE A 83 -11.07 -8.30 1.12
N SER A 84 -10.43 -8.46 -0.04
CA SER A 84 -10.87 -9.40 -1.07
C SER A 84 -10.90 -10.85 -0.58
N LEU A 85 -9.85 -11.29 0.13
CA LEU A 85 -9.76 -12.64 0.71
C LEU A 85 -10.79 -12.85 1.83
N SER A 86 -10.99 -11.85 2.68
CA SER A 86 -11.99 -11.87 3.76
C SER A 86 -13.41 -11.97 3.19
N GLU A 87 -13.73 -11.20 2.15
CA GLU A 87 -15.01 -11.26 1.43
C GLU A 87 -15.23 -12.63 0.79
N TYR A 88 -14.21 -13.17 0.11
CA TYR A 88 -14.27 -14.50 -0.50
C TYR A 88 -14.54 -15.60 0.54
N ARG A 89 -13.78 -15.61 1.64
CA ARG A 89 -13.92 -16.60 2.72
C ARG A 89 -15.31 -16.58 3.37
N ARG A 90 -15.95 -15.41 3.41
CA ARG A 90 -17.29 -15.21 3.99
C ARG A 90 -18.43 -15.37 2.97
N GLY A 91 -18.13 -15.71 1.71
CA GLY A 91 -19.13 -15.81 0.65
C GLY A 91 -19.79 -14.48 0.29
N LEU A 92 -19.10 -13.36 0.54
CA LEU A 92 -19.59 -12.02 0.22
C LEU A 92 -19.23 -11.62 -1.22
N PRO A 93 -20.05 -10.77 -1.88
CA PRO A 93 -19.67 -10.15 -3.14
C PRO A 93 -18.37 -9.37 -2.99
N GLN A 94 -17.51 -9.44 -4.00
CA GLN A 94 -16.26 -8.68 -4.03
C GLN A 94 -16.55 -7.18 -4.14
N SER A 95 -16.06 -6.39 -3.18
CA SER A 95 -16.17 -4.92 -3.21
C SER A 95 -15.11 -4.26 -4.07
N ARG A 96 -14.09 -5.01 -4.49
CA ARG A 96 -12.97 -4.56 -5.30
C ARG A 96 -12.97 -5.30 -6.63
N SER A 97 -12.70 -4.57 -7.71
CA SER A 97 -12.59 -5.20 -9.02
C SER A 97 -11.35 -6.09 -9.07
N TRP A 98 -11.43 -7.16 -9.87
CA TRP A 98 -10.28 -8.03 -10.13
C TRP A 98 -9.05 -7.23 -10.59
N HIS A 99 -9.26 -6.26 -11.50
CA HIS A 99 -8.20 -5.38 -11.98
C HIS A 99 -7.46 -4.66 -10.83
N HIS A 100 -8.19 -4.15 -9.83
CA HIS A 100 -7.57 -3.48 -8.68
C HIS A 100 -6.78 -4.46 -7.82
N ILE A 101 -7.34 -5.64 -7.55
CA ILE A 101 -6.67 -6.69 -6.77
C ILE A 101 -5.39 -7.17 -7.47
N SER A 102 -5.45 -7.45 -8.78
CA SER A 102 -4.28 -7.87 -9.57
C SER A 102 -3.20 -6.79 -9.64
N HIS A 103 -3.59 -5.52 -9.71
CA HIS A 103 -2.67 -4.39 -9.64
C HIS A 103 -1.95 -4.35 -8.28
N CYS A 104 -2.68 -4.51 -7.17
CA CYS A 104 -2.11 -4.52 -5.84
C CYS A 104 -1.12 -5.67 -5.65
N LEU A 105 -1.44 -6.86 -6.17
CA LEU A 105 -0.53 -8.00 -6.15
C LEU A 105 0.76 -7.74 -6.93
N ASP A 106 0.67 -7.23 -8.17
CA ASP A 106 1.88 -6.93 -8.97
C ASP A 106 2.68 -5.78 -8.37
N ALA A 107 2.04 -4.74 -7.82
CA ALA A 107 2.73 -3.64 -7.15
C ALA A 107 3.61 -4.15 -6.00
N LEU A 108 3.06 -5.02 -5.13
CA LEU A 108 3.81 -5.64 -4.04
C LEU A 108 4.92 -6.55 -4.54
N ARG A 109 4.64 -7.39 -5.54
CA ARG A 109 5.64 -8.28 -6.14
C ARG A 109 6.83 -7.50 -6.72
N ARG A 110 6.54 -6.46 -7.50
CA ARG A 110 7.58 -5.60 -8.10
C ARG A 110 8.39 -4.91 -7.02
N GLN A 111 7.74 -4.43 -5.96
CA GLN A 111 8.46 -3.81 -4.86
C GLN A 111 9.43 -4.78 -4.19
N ILE A 112 8.98 -5.99 -3.85
CA ILE A 112 9.82 -7.01 -3.21
C ILE A 112 11.06 -7.34 -4.07
N ILE A 113 10.90 -7.37 -5.39
CA ILE A 113 12.02 -7.64 -6.31
C ILE A 113 13.00 -6.46 -6.39
N CYS A 114 12.52 -5.23 -6.23
CA CYS A 114 13.32 -4.02 -6.40
C CYS A 114 13.93 -3.50 -5.09
N ASP A 115 13.28 -3.76 -3.95
CA ASP A 115 13.86 -3.54 -2.63
C ASP A 115 14.88 -4.65 -2.40
N ALA A 116 16.14 -4.37 -2.70
CA ALA A 116 17.24 -5.30 -2.45
C ALA A 116 17.33 -5.59 -0.94
N ASP A 117 16.68 -6.67 -0.49
CA ASP A 117 16.75 -7.22 0.86
C ASP A 117 17.34 -8.64 0.77
N ASP A 118 18.57 -8.79 1.23
CA ASP A 118 19.33 -10.03 1.21
C ASP A 118 19.25 -10.81 2.53
N THR A 119 18.37 -10.40 3.45
CA THR A 119 18.17 -11.07 4.75
C THR A 119 17.62 -12.50 4.54
N PRO A 120 18.33 -13.57 4.95
CA PRO A 120 17.82 -14.94 4.86
C PRO A 120 16.61 -15.18 5.77
N ARG A 121 15.72 -16.10 5.39
CA ARG A 121 14.54 -16.51 6.18
C ARG A 121 14.51 -18.01 6.46
#